data_AF-A0A972TEI6-F1
#
_entry.id   AF-A0A972TEI6-F1
#
_cell.length_a   1.000
_cell.length_b   1.000
_cell.length_c   1.000
_cell.angle_alpha   90.00
_cell.angle_beta   90.00
_cell.angle_gamma   90.00
#
_symmetry.space_group_name_H-M   'P 1'
#
loop_
_entity.id
_entity.type
_entity.pdbx_description
1 polymer ?
#
loop_
_entity_poly.entity_id
_entity_poly.type
_entity_poly.pdbx_seq_one_letter_code
_entity_poly.pdbx_strand_id
1 'polypeptide(L)'
;MYLWNPERERSGLENALRSENLDFSAAFMVVQDLHQLVRARPEIIRPETISALKDVLEDSKHTSQTQSFFLYKEAADSLASIIVQSVDTAQSMQSASVLKHVVNTAAGMQQRAATEAMGSLPLQIRGPRVPEESSEKIPRARWNDILRLNNITACNSPVIRGRSLVASINNGPKILVVKLAVTESALELIKKEAEWMHYLSSYGHSFPVRFKIPQPVQINGSYLFRLKNLPVRPPEGSDINPKYNYAIAYIAHKDYFTYPNDHRKARQLTKDKFREVILRNSWLFGKLTSLGIVHSAPIPLFHNRVQRNRRADHGIYEWHHGGRLDRWLYSCRYPNFGITGVRDFEHLISHQGSSLELYRHIGRQILSLALVTGSYFRNFKADKVGFDEHGKPLDVRYLFDKSFLKELLQGIFQEYYNGFVEEKFCGDIPFDIEQLSARMIEEMGVDRHMEEMLRVVDQMEMTENEFKDFLAQRGCSEEEIEGYKKDINDITIQTGPHLGGFNQRISVPELIQCIGAVSAYCIGGGYLAKKVLHG
;
A
#
# COMPACT_ATOMS: atom_id res chain seq x y z
N MET A 1 43.82 -28.49 24.28
CA MET A 1 43.01 -27.39 23.70
C MET A 1 42.66 -27.84 22.29
N TYR A 2 41.42 -28.28 22.03
CA TYR A 2 41.03 -28.66 20.66
C TYR A 2 41.06 -27.40 19.80
N LEU A 3 41.89 -27.38 18.75
CA LEU A 3 41.87 -26.32 17.74
C LEU A 3 40.52 -26.39 17.02
N TRP A 4 39.65 -25.44 17.33
CA TRP A 4 38.40 -25.25 16.61
C TRP A 4 38.69 -25.07 15.11
N ASN A 5 38.06 -25.89 14.26
CA ASN A 5 38.22 -25.86 12.81
C ASN A 5 36.88 -25.48 12.16
N PRO A 6 36.69 -24.19 11.80
CA PRO A 6 35.45 -23.69 11.22
C PRO A 6 35.05 -24.37 9.90
N GLU A 7 36.00 -24.79 9.06
CA GLU A 7 35.65 -25.48 7.81
C GLU A 7 35.07 -26.87 8.07
N ARG A 8 35.62 -27.58 9.07
CA ARG A 8 35.11 -28.89 9.48
C ARG A 8 33.72 -28.78 10.09
N GLU A 9 33.48 -27.75 10.90
CA GLU A 9 32.17 -27.46 11.48
C GLU A 9 31.13 -27.13 10.40
N ARG A 10 31.44 -26.19 9.50
CA ARG A 10 30.60 -25.86 8.33
C ARG A 10 30.21 -27.11 7.54
N SER A 11 31.21 -27.93 7.19
CA SER A 11 30.99 -29.17 6.42
C SER A 11 30.14 -30.18 7.20
N GLY A 12 30.29 -30.24 8.52
CA GLY A 12 29.47 -31.07 9.41
C GLY A 12 28.00 -30.63 9.42
N LEU A 13 27.74 -29.32 9.53
CA LEU A 13 26.40 -28.75 9.51
C LEU A 13 25.71 -28.96 8.15
N GLU A 14 26.44 -28.78 7.04
CA GLU A 14 25.92 -29.04 5.69
C GLU A 14 25.50 -30.49 5.49
N ASN A 15 26.35 -31.44 5.93
CA ASN A 15 26.04 -32.85 5.84
C ASN A 15 24.88 -33.24 6.77
N ALA A 16 24.76 -32.59 7.93
CA ALA A 16 23.61 -32.78 8.80
C ALA A 16 22.33 -32.39 8.07
N LEU A 17 22.23 -31.20 7.47
CA LEU A 17 21.02 -30.76 6.75
C LEU A 17 20.60 -31.70 5.61
N ARG A 18 21.55 -32.42 5.00
CA ARG A 18 21.28 -33.40 3.94
C ARG A 18 20.84 -34.78 4.44
N SER A 19 20.88 -35.01 5.75
CA SER A 19 20.45 -36.28 6.35
C SER A 19 18.92 -36.36 6.38
N GLU A 20 18.36 -37.46 5.86
CA GLU A 20 16.91 -37.68 5.75
C GLU A 20 16.17 -37.69 7.10
N ASN A 21 16.88 -37.87 8.22
CA ASN A 21 16.28 -38.14 9.53
C ASN A 21 16.26 -36.95 10.51
N LEU A 22 16.58 -35.72 10.08
CA LEU A 22 16.47 -34.58 11.01
C LEU A 22 15.01 -34.24 11.33
N ASP A 23 14.72 -34.13 12.63
CA ASP A 23 13.49 -33.52 13.11
C ASP A 23 13.55 -31.98 12.98
N PHE A 24 12.40 -31.32 13.16
CA PHE A 24 12.27 -29.88 12.97
C PHE A 24 13.21 -29.06 13.89
N SER A 25 13.29 -29.42 15.16
CA SER A 25 14.08 -28.68 16.14
C SER A 25 15.57 -28.80 15.84
N ALA A 26 16.03 -30.00 15.50
CA ALA A 26 17.40 -30.23 15.09
C ALA A 26 17.72 -29.47 13.80
N ALA A 27 16.81 -29.47 12.81
CA ALA A 27 17.02 -28.76 11.55
C ALA A 27 17.14 -27.25 11.78
N PHE A 28 16.26 -26.70 12.64
CA PHE A 28 16.29 -25.30 13.02
C PHE A 28 17.62 -24.91 13.68
N MET A 29 18.09 -25.70 14.66
CA MET A 29 19.37 -25.44 15.32
C MET A 29 20.55 -25.50 14.35
N VAL A 30 20.58 -26.50 13.45
CA VAL A 30 21.66 -26.63 12.45
C VAL A 30 21.68 -25.44 11.49
N VAL A 31 20.51 -24.98 11.02
CA VAL A 31 20.43 -23.78 10.17
C VAL A 31 20.88 -22.53 10.94
N GLN A 32 20.50 -22.38 12.20
CA GLN A 32 20.89 -21.26 13.04
C GLN A 32 22.42 -21.23 13.27
N ASP A 33 23.04 -22.37 13.54
CA ASP A 33 24.50 -22.49 13.69
C ASP A 33 25.23 -22.18 12.37
N LEU A 34 24.68 -22.66 11.24
CA LEU A 34 25.21 -22.34 9.92
C LEU A 34 25.10 -20.84 9.60
N HIS A 35 23.99 -20.19 9.97
CA HIS A 35 23.82 -18.74 9.82
C HIS A 35 24.84 -17.96 10.65
N GLN A 36 25.10 -18.39 11.89
CA GLN A 36 26.12 -17.78 12.73
C GLN A 36 27.51 -17.88 12.08
N LEU A 37 27.85 -19.03 11.49
CA LEU A 37 29.10 -19.20 10.74
C LEU A 37 29.16 -18.28 9.51
N VAL A 38 28.08 -18.17 8.73
CA VAL A 38 27.98 -17.22 7.60
C VAL A 38 28.30 -15.81 8.05
N ARG A 39 27.76 -15.39 9.20
CA ARG A 39 27.97 -14.04 9.76
C ARG A 39 29.36 -13.80 10.32
N ALA A 40 29.96 -14.82 10.93
CA ALA A 40 31.24 -14.72 11.61
C ALA A 40 32.43 -14.94 10.68
N ARG A 41 32.26 -15.76 9.63
CA ARG A 41 33.31 -16.25 8.74
C ARG A 41 32.82 -16.35 7.28
N PRO A 42 32.48 -15.24 6.61
CA PRO A 42 32.00 -15.29 5.22
C PRO A 42 33.03 -15.91 4.25
N GLU A 43 34.32 -15.89 4.56
CA GLU A 43 35.42 -16.43 3.75
C GLU A 43 35.42 -17.96 3.61
N ILE A 44 34.77 -18.69 4.54
CA ILE A 44 34.71 -20.16 4.48
C ILE A 44 33.47 -20.67 3.76
N ILE A 45 32.58 -19.78 3.32
CA ILE A 45 31.34 -20.15 2.63
C ILE A 45 31.66 -20.68 1.23
N ARG A 46 30.95 -21.74 0.83
CA ARG A 46 31.14 -22.46 -0.44
C ARG A 46 29.79 -22.70 -1.12
N PRO A 47 29.77 -23.06 -2.41
CA PRO A 47 28.54 -23.41 -3.12
C PRO A 47 27.71 -24.51 -2.43
N GLU A 48 28.36 -25.43 -1.70
CA GLU A 48 27.71 -26.49 -0.93
C GLU A 48 26.85 -25.94 0.21
N THR A 49 27.29 -24.84 0.84
CA THR A 49 26.53 -24.12 1.87
C THR A 49 25.23 -23.57 1.28
N ILE A 50 25.34 -22.93 0.12
CA ILE A 50 24.20 -22.34 -0.59
C ILE A 50 23.23 -23.44 -1.01
N SER A 51 23.74 -24.58 -1.50
CA SER A 51 22.92 -25.74 -1.85
C SER A 51 22.19 -26.31 -0.63
N ALA A 52 22.86 -26.49 0.51
CA ALA A 52 22.22 -27.02 1.71
C ALA A 52 21.08 -26.11 2.21
N LEU A 53 21.27 -24.78 2.16
CA LEU A 53 20.21 -23.81 2.50
C LEU A 53 19.07 -23.81 1.48
N LYS A 54 19.37 -23.99 0.18
CA LYS A 54 18.37 -24.16 -0.87
C LYS A 54 17.51 -25.39 -0.62
N ASP A 55 18.13 -26.52 -0.30
CA ASP A 55 17.43 -27.78 -0.04
C ASP A 55 16.45 -27.63 1.13
N VAL A 56 16.84 -26.94 2.21
CA VAL A 56 15.94 -26.61 3.33
C VAL A 56 14.74 -25.77 2.89
N LEU A 57 14.93 -24.79 2.00
CA LEU A 57 13.84 -23.93 1.52
C LEU A 57 12.88 -24.63 0.56
N GLU A 58 13.38 -25.61 -0.20
CA GLU A 58 12.58 -26.36 -1.17
C GLU A 58 11.91 -27.59 -0.54
N ASP A 59 12.43 -28.09 0.59
CA ASP A 59 11.84 -29.23 1.29
C ASP A 59 10.51 -28.88 1.99
N SER A 60 9.48 -29.66 1.67
CA SER A 60 8.14 -29.58 2.25
C SER A 60 7.95 -30.41 3.52
N LYS A 61 8.97 -31.19 3.93
CA LYS A 61 8.93 -32.08 5.11
C LYS A 61 8.42 -31.40 6.38
N HIS A 62 8.77 -30.13 6.59
CA HIS A 62 8.42 -29.38 7.79
C HIS A 62 7.22 -28.45 7.61
N THR A 63 6.61 -28.36 6.44
CA THR A 63 5.55 -27.37 6.15
C THR A 63 4.30 -27.53 7.04
N SER A 64 4.02 -28.75 7.52
CA SER A 64 2.90 -29.04 8.43
C SER A 64 3.12 -28.53 9.87
N GLN A 65 4.35 -28.15 10.23
CA GLN A 65 4.66 -27.63 11.57
C GLN A 65 4.15 -26.19 11.72
N THR A 66 3.51 -25.89 12.86
CA THR A 66 2.99 -24.54 13.17
C THR A 66 4.07 -23.45 13.10
N GLN A 67 5.32 -23.83 13.43
CA GLN A 67 6.48 -22.94 13.48
C GLN A 67 7.40 -23.06 12.25
N SER A 68 6.97 -23.75 11.20
CA SER A 68 7.76 -23.98 9.97
C SER A 68 8.32 -22.70 9.34
N PHE A 69 7.58 -21.59 9.45
CA PHE A 69 8.03 -20.27 9.01
C PHE A 69 9.40 -19.88 9.59
N PHE A 70 9.68 -20.16 10.86
CA PHE A 70 10.95 -19.74 11.48
C PHE A 70 12.15 -20.49 10.91
N LEU A 71 12.02 -21.79 10.61
CA LEU A 71 13.07 -22.56 9.94
C LEU A 71 13.37 -22.01 8.55
N TYR A 72 12.33 -21.82 7.73
CA TYR A 72 12.51 -21.27 6.39
C TYR A 72 13.03 -19.84 6.43
N LYS A 73 12.60 -19.04 7.42
CA LYS A 73 13.07 -17.67 7.60
C LYS A 73 14.56 -17.64 7.96
N GLU A 74 15.02 -18.51 8.84
CA GLU A 74 16.43 -18.60 9.21
C GLU A 74 17.31 -19.03 8.02
N ALA A 75 16.83 -20.00 7.21
CA ALA A 75 17.53 -20.43 6.00
C ALA A 75 17.59 -19.31 4.95
N ALA A 76 16.48 -18.59 4.74
CA ALA A 76 16.43 -17.47 3.81
C ALA A 76 17.30 -16.28 4.28
N ASP A 77 17.32 -15.98 5.58
CA ASP A 77 18.15 -14.92 6.15
C ASP A 77 19.64 -15.29 6.12
N SER A 78 19.98 -16.58 6.21
CA SER A 78 21.33 -17.08 5.96
C SER A 78 21.78 -16.77 4.53
N LEU A 79 20.94 -17.06 3.53
CA LEU A 79 21.23 -16.70 2.14
C LEU A 79 21.35 -15.19 1.94
N ALA A 80 20.48 -14.40 2.57
CA ALA A 80 20.56 -12.93 2.54
C ALA A 80 21.87 -12.42 3.17
N SER A 81 22.33 -13.02 4.27
CA SER A 81 23.63 -12.71 4.87
C SER A 81 24.79 -13.04 3.90
N ILE A 82 24.73 -14.15 3.16
CA ILE A 82 25.72 -14.47 2.11
C ILE A 82 25.70 -13.40 1.01
N ILE A 83 24.52 -12.99 0.54
CA ILE A 83 24.38 -11.92 -0.47
C ILE A 83 25.04 -10.62 0.00
N VAL A 84 24.94 -10.29 1.28
CA VAL A 84 25.49 -9.04 1.83
C VAL A 84 26.99 -9.14 2.08
N GLN A 85 27.45 -10.24 2.66
CA GLN A 85 28.79 -10.34 3.25
C GLN A 85 29.82 -11.04 2.36
N SER A 86 29.39 -11.83 1.37
CA SER A 86 30.34 -12.52 0.50
C SER A 86 31.12 -11.53 -0.36
N VAL A 87 32.44 -11.70 -0.33
CA VAL A 87 33.41 -11.02 -1.19
C VAL A 87 33.36 -11.61 -2.62
N ASP A 88 32.91 -12.85 -2.75
CA ASP A 88 32.73 -13.49 -4.04
C ASP A 88 31.37 -13.10 -4.64
N THR A 89 31.42 -12.33 -5.73
CA THR A 89 30.25 -11.92 -6.50
C THR A 89 29.49 -13.13 -7.05
N ALA A 90 30.16 -14.22 -7.42
CA ALA A 90 29.50 -15.43 -7.92
C ALA A 90 28.64 -16.07 -6.82
N GLN A 91 29.15 -16.19 -5.60
CA GLN A 91 28.37 -16.69 -4.45
C GLN A 91 27.21 -15.77 -4.10
N SER A 92 27.43 -14.46 -4.10
CA SER A 92 26.36 -13.47 -3.87
C SER A 92 25.23 -13.63 -4.89
N MET A 93 25.58 -13.75 -6.18
CA MET A 93 24.61 -13.92 -7.26
C MET A 93 23.92 -15.29 -7.22
N GLN A 94 24.64 -16.34 -6.84
CA GLN A 94 24.07 -17.67 -6.65
C GLN A 94 23.03 -17.67 -5.51
N SER A 95 23.36 -17.11 -4.35
CA SER A 95 22.41 -16.98 -3.23
C SER A 95 21.19 -16.13 -3.60
N ALA A 96 21.38 -15.04 -4.34
CA ALA A 96 20.28 -14.24 -4.85
C ALA A 96 19.40 -15.01 -5.84
N SER A 97 20.00 -15.85 -6.69
CA SER A 97 19.27 -16.73 -7.60
C SER A 97 18.47 -17.79 -6.86
N VAL A 98 18.99 -18.34 -5.76
CA VAL A 98 18.25 -19.29 -4.91
C VAL A 98 17.02 -18.62 -4.30
N LEU A 99 17.17 -17.44 -3.69
CA LEU A 99 16.02 -16.73 -3.13
C LEU A 99 14.98 -16.39 -4.21
N LYS A 100 15.41 -15.90 -5.39
CA LYS A 100 14.50 -15.65 -6.51
C LYS A 100 13.77 -16.92 -6.97
N HIS A 101 14.48 -18.05 -7.03
CA HIS A 101 13.88 -19.33 -7.37
C HIS A 101 12.77 -19.69 -6.39
N VAL A 102 13.04 -19.67 -5.08
CA VAL A 102 12.05 -19.99 -4.03
C VAL A 102 10.87 -19.01 -4.07
N VAL A 103 11.10 -17.72 -4.31
CA VAL A 103 10.00 -16.75 -4.49
C VAL A 103 9.08 -17.12 -5.66
N ASN A 104 9.64 -17.65 -6.75
CA ASN A 104 8.91 -17.96 -7.97
C ASN A 104 8.23 -19.34 -7.96
N THR A 105 8.78 -20.31 -7.25
CA THR A 105 8.35 -21.72 -7.33
C THR A 105 7.67 -22.25 -6.07
N ALA A 106 7.98 -21.68 -4.90
CA ALA A 106 7.38 -22.11 -3.64
C ALA A 106 6.06 -21.38 -3.35
N ALA A 107 5.31 -21.89 -2.38
CA ALA A 107 4.09 -21.27 -1.86
C ALA A 107 4.12 -21.21 -0.32
N GLY A 108 3.21 -20.44 0.26
CA GLY A 108 3.03 -20.41 1.72
C GLY A 108 4.25 -19.87 2.48
N MET A 109 4.72 -20.60 3.49
CA MET A 109 5.72 -20.10 4.43
C MET A 109 7.12 -19.99 3.81
N GLN A 110 7.49 -20.88 2.88
CA GLN A 110 8.80 -20.84 2.21
C GLN A 110 8.93 -19.61 1.32
N GLN A 111 7.91 -19.37 0.49
CA GLN A 111 7.85 -18.17 -0.34
C GLN A 111 7.87 -16.91 0.52
N ARG A 112 7.08 -16.88 1.60
CA ARG A 112 7.06 -15.75 2.53
C ARG A 112 8.45 -15.50 3.14
N ALA A 113 9.13 -16.53 3.62
CA ALA A 113 10.48 -16.41 4.17
C ALA A 113 11.46 -15.82 3.15
N ALA A 114 11.46 -16.34 1.91
CA ALA A 114 12.33 -15.84 0.84
C ALA A 114 12.01 -14.38 0.46
N THR A 115 10.73 -14.01 0.34
CA THR A 115 10.32 -12.62 0.05
C THR A 115 10.72 -11.66 1.17
N GLU A 116 10.53 -12.03 2.44
CA GLU A 116 10.94 -11.19 3.57
C GLU A 116 12.47 -11.05 3.67
N ALA A 117 13.24 -12.12 3.41
CA ALA A 117 14.70 -12.07 3.37
C ALA A 117 15.20 -11.15 2.25
N MET A 118 14.69 -11.31 1.02
CA MET A 118 15.01 -10.42 -0.10
C MET A 118 14.57 -8.97 0.15
N GLY A 119 13.38 -8.77 0.72
CA GLY A 119 12.84 -7.46 1.10
C GLY A 119 13.60 -6.78 2.24
N SER A 120 14.45 -7.52 2.96
CA SER A 120 15.28 -7.00 4.06
C SER A 120 16.73 -6.77 3.66
N LEU A 121 17.11 -7.00 2.40
CA LEU A 121 18.46 -6.68 1.91
C LEU A 121 18.74 -5.18 2.13
N PRO A 122 19.96 -4.80 2.58
CA PRO A 122 20.26 -3.47 3.11
C PRO A 122 20.42 -2.43 1.99
N LEU A 123 19.30 -2.11 1.35
CA LEU A 123 19.21 -1.08 0.33
C LEU A 123 19.13 0.29 1.00
N GLN A 124 20.22 1.06 0.88
CA GLN A 124 20.30 2.42 1.39
C GLN A 124 19.48 3.37 0.49
N ILE A 125 18.24 3.62 0.87
CA ILE A 125 17.37 4.66 0.32
C ILE A 125 16.98 5.59 1.47
N ARG A 126 17.24 6.89 1.30
CA ARG A 126 16.85 7.92 2.26
C ARG A 126 16.06 8.99 1.54
N GLY A 127 14.93 9.36 2.13
CA GLY A 127 14.09 10.42 1.63
C GLY A 127 14.74 11.79 1.80
N PRO A 128 14.27 12.78 1.04
CA PRO A 128 14.81 14.12 1.08
C PRO A 128 14.41 14.86 2.35
N ARG A 129 15.17 15.91 2.68
CA ARG A 129 14.71 16.92 3.62
C ARG A 129 13.81 17.90 2.87
N VAL A 130 12.53 17.89 3.18
CA VAL A 130 11.57 18.86 2.63
C VAL A 130 11.76 20.18 3.39
N PRO A 131 11.98 21.31 2.70
CA PRO A 131 12.05 22.61 3.35
C PRO A 131 10.73 22.93 4.04
N GLU A 132 10.81 23.19 5.35
CA GLU A 132 9.65 23.62 6.13
C GLU A 132 9.44 25.12 5.97
N GLU A 133 8.19 25.53 5.83
CA GLU A 133 7.84 26.95 5.82
C GLU A 133 8.01 27.53 7.23
N SER A 134 8.82 28.59 7.34
CA SER A 134 9.22 29.22 8.60
C SER A 134 8.31 30.38 9.05
N SER A 135 7.15 30.57 8.43
CA SER A 135 6.27 31.70 8.75
C SER A 135 5.69 31.56 10.16
N GLU A 136 6.05 32.46 11.07
CA GLU A 136 5.55 32.49 12.45
C GLU A 136 4.08 32.96 12.56
N LYS A 137 3.56 33.65 11.53
CA LYS A 137 2.20 34.21 11.54
C LYS A 137 1.35 33.62 10.42
N ILE A 138 0.23 33.02 10.80
CA ILE A 138 -0.77 32.51 9.86
C ILE A 138 -1.64 33.69 9.36
N PRO A 139 -1.54 34.07 8.07
CA PRO A 139 -2.31 35.18 7.53
C PRO A 139 -3.81 34.86 7.46
N ARG A 140 -4.63 35.91 7.44
CA ARG A 140 -6.08 35.81 7.24
C ARG A 140 -6.47 36.34 5.87
N ALA A 141 -7.14 35.54 5.05
CA ALA A 141 -7.55 35.90 3.70
C ALA A 141 -9.06 35.70 3.48
N ARG A 142 -9.66 36.50 2.61
CA ARG A 142 -10.94 36.22 1.96
C ARG A 142 -10.69 35.46 0.66
N TRP A 143 -11.71 34.81 0.12
CA TRP A 143 -11.65 34.18 -1.20
C TRP A 143 -11.12 35.14 -2.29
N ASN A 144 -11.62 36.37 -2.32
CA ASN A 144 -11.17 37.39 -3.28
C ASN A 144 -9.72 37.84 -3.05
N ASP A 145 -9.20 37.73 -1.83
CA ASP A 145 -7.78 38.04 -1.57
C ASP A 145 -6.88 36.97 -2.22
N ILE A 146 -7.28 35.69 -2.16
CA ILE A 146 -6.56 34.59 -2.83
C ILE A 146 -6.49 34.83 -4.34
N LEU A 147 -7.63 35.20 -4.94
CA LEU A 147 -7.72 35.49 -6.36
C LEU A 147 -6.85 36.68 -6.77
N ARG A 148 -6.97 37.81 -6.07
CA ARG A 148 -6.26 39.05 -6.39
C ARG A 148 -4.75 38.92 -6.17
N LEU A 149 -4.31 38.36 -5.04
CA LEU A 149 -2.88 38.25 -4.71
C LEU A 149 -2.11 37.33 -5.66
N ASN A 150 -2.81 36.45 -6.39
CA ASN A 150 -2.21 35.47 -7.29
C ASN A 150 -2.56 35.68 -8.76
N ASN A 151 -3.14 36.84 -9.11
CA ASN A 151 -3.57 37.17 -10.48
C ASN A 151 -4.47 36.08 -11.11
N ILE A 152 -5.43 35.57 -10.33
CA ILE A 152 -6.36 34.51 -10.73
C ILE A 152 -7.74 35.11 -11.00
N THR A 153 -8.32 34.78 -12.15
CA THR A 153 -9.73 35.07 -12.48
C THR A 153 -10.55 33.79 -12.35
N ALA A 154 -11.54 33.79 -11.47
CA ALA A 154 -12.48 32.67 -11.33
C ALA A 154 -13.54 32.71 -12.44
N CYS A 155 -13.73 31.58 -13.13
CA CYS A 155 -14.73 31.44 -14.19
C CYS A 155 -16.12 31.08 -13.64
N ASN A 156 -16.19 30.58 -12.41
CA ASN A 156 -17.41 30.14 -11.77
C ASN A 156 -17.30 30.28 -10.24
N SER A 157 -18.46 30.23 -9.56
CA SER A 157 -18.50 30.12 -8.11
C SER A 157 -17.85 28.81 -7.65
N PRO A 158 -17.12 28.81 -6.51
CA PRO A 158 -16.50 27.60 -6.00
C PRO A 158 -17.54 26.56 -5.60
N VAL A 159 -17.22 25.29 -5.83
CA VAL A 159 -18.02 24.14 -5.39
C VAL A 159 -17.25 23.33 -4.36
N ILE A 160 -17.96 22.72 -3.42
CA ILE A 160 -17.34 21.84 -2.42
C ILE A 160 -17.14 20.44 -3.00
N ARG A 161 -15.94 19.89 -2.82
CA ARG A 161 -15.57 18.50 -3.09
C ARG A 161 -14.83 17.93 -1.88
N GLY A 162 -15.51 17.08 -1.11
CA GLY A 162 -15.02 16.65 0.20
C GLY A 162 -14.78 17.88 1.09
N ARG A 163 -13.56 18.05 1.59
CA ARG A 163 -13.12 19.23 2.37
C ARG A 163 -12.46 20.34 1.55
N SER A 164 -12.63 20.35 0.23
CA SER A 164 -12.00 21.32 -0.67
C SER A 164 -13.02 22.21 -1.38
N LEU A 165 -12.74 23.50 -1.47
CA LEU A 165 -13.42 24.45 -2.35
C LEU A 165 -12.70 24.46 -3.70
N VAL A 166 -13.44 24.31 -4.80
CA VAL A 166 -12.86 24.18 -6.15
C VAL A 166 -13.53 25.14 -7.12
N ALA A 167 -12.75 25.95 -7.82
CA ALA A 167 -13.23 26.84 -8.89
C ALA A 167 -12.37 26.68 -10.16
N SER A 168 -12.99 26.79 -11.32
CA SER A 168 -12.28 26.88 -12.61
C SER A 168 -11.68 28.27 -12.75
N ILE A 169 -10.48 28.36 -13.34
CA ILE A 169 -9.75 29.63 -13.42
C ILE A 169 -9.19 29.90 -14.82
N ASN A 170 -9.07 31.19 -15.15
CA ASN A 170 -8.37 31.74 -16.33
C ASN A 170 -8.78 31.10 -17.68
N ASN A 171 -10.03 30.64 -17.82
CA ASN A 171 -10.60 30.00 -19.01
C ASN A 171 -9.77 28.84 -19.60
N GLY A 172 -8.92 28.21 -18.78
CA GLY A 172 -8.01 27.13 -19.18
C GLY A 172 -8.31 25.80 -18.48
N PRO A 173 -7.42 24.79 -18.63
CA PRO A 173 -7.59 23.49 -17.98
C PRO A 173 -7.13 23.50 -16.51
N LYS A 174 -7.16 24.66 -15.84
CA LYS A 174 -6.68 24.85 -14.47
C LYS A 174 -7.85 25.11 -13.53
N ILE A 175 -7.70 24.64 -12.29
CA ILE A 175 -8.62 24.88 -11.19
C ILE A 175 -7.85 25.44 -10.00
N LEU A 176 -8.47 26.37 -9.28
CA LEU A 176 -8.04 26.74 -7.93
C LEU A 176 -8.72 25.80 -6.94
N VAL A 177 -7.91 25.25 -6.04
CA VAL A 177 -8.37 24.42 -4.93
C VAL A 177 -7.97 25.10 -3.62
N VAL A 178 -8.93 25.24 -2.70
CA VAL A 178 -8.68 25.65 -1.31
C VAL A 178 -9.10 24.49 -0.42
N LYS A 179 -8.12 23.76 0.12
CA LYS A 179 -8.33 22.56 0.95
C LYS A 179 -8.35 22.96 2.41
N LEU A 180 -9.44 22.62 3.11
CA LEU A 180 -9.69 23.02 4.49
C LEU A 180 -9.17 21.95 5.46
N ALA A 181 -8.59 22.40 6.58
CA ALA A 181 -8.36 21.54 7.73
C ALA A 181 -9.69 21.23 8.42
N VAL A 182 -9.88 19.98 8.84
CA VAL A 182 -11.07 19.53 9.57
C VAL A 182 -10.84 19.52 11.08
N THR A 183 -9.58 19.38 11.51
CA THR A 183 -9.15 19.34 12.91
C THR A 183 -7.82 20.06 13.07
N GLU A 184 -7.42 20.31 14.32
CA GLU A 184 -6.11 20.89 14.63
C GLU A 184 -4.94 19.98 14.29
N SER A 185 -5.10 18.68 14.53
CA SER A 185 -4.15 17.66 14.08
C SER A 185 -3.97 17.62 12.55
N ALA A 186 -4.93 18.13 11.78
CA ALA A 186 -4.84 18.17 10.32
C ALA A 186 -4.06 19.38 9.79
N LEU A 187 -3.72 20.38 10.61
CA LEU A 187 -2.98 21.58 10.17
C LEU A 187 -1.62 21.23 9.59
N GLU A 188 -0.83 20.46 10.33
CA GLU A 188 0.52 20.08 9.92
C GLU A 188 0.49 19.20 8.66
N LEU A 189 -0.55 18.36 8.51
CA LEU A 189 -0.72 17.51 7.33
C LEU A 189 -0.99 18.35 6.07
N ILE A 190 -1.93 19.31 6.14
CA ILE A 190 -2.21 20.16 4.98
C ILE A 190 -1.04 21.12 4.70
N LYS A 191 -0.32 21.59 5.72
CA LYS A 191 0.89 22.40 5.52
C LYS A 191 1.94 21.60 4.72
N LYS A 192 2.23 20.36 5.16
CA LYS A 192 3.16 19.44 4.47
C LYS A 192 2.75 19.14 3.04
N GLU A 193 1.45 19.08 2.74
CA GLU A 193 0.99 18.91 1.36
C GLU A 193 1.49 20.02 0.43
N ALA A 194 1.40 21.28 0.84
CA ALA A 194 1.91 22.41 0.05
C ALA A 194 3.44 22.39 -0.06
N GLU A 195 4.15 22.03 1.00
CA GLU A 195 5.61 21.90 1.01
C GLU A 195 6.08 20.80 0.05
N TRP A 196 5.40 19.64 0.02
CA TRP A 196 5.68 18.59 -0.95
C TRP A 196 5.40 19.00 -2.39
N MET A 197 4.30 19.72 -2.63
CA MET A 197 4.00 20.26 -3.97
C MET A 197 5.11 21.19 -4.44
N HIS A 198 5.57 22.09 -3.56
CA HIS A 198 6.68 23.00 -3.86
C HIS A 198 7.98 22.22 -4.11
N TYR A 199 8.32 21.27 -3.23
CA TYR A 199 9.52 20.46 -3.32
C TYR A 199 9.59 19.70 -4.66
N LEU A 200 8.54 18.95 -4.99
CA LEU A 200 8.48 18.15 -6.21
C LEU A 200 8.47 18.99 -7.49
N SER A 201 7.95 20.22 -7.44
CA SER A 201 7.91 21.12 -8.61
C SER A 201 9.17 21.97 -8.80
N SER A 202 9.94 22.25 -7.73
CA SER A 202 11.02 23.25 -7.77
C SER A 202 12.43 22.65 -7.74
N TYR A 203 12.62 21.44 -7.20
CA TYR A 203 13.96 20.87 -6.95
C TYR A 203 14.47 19.98 -8.09
N GLY A 204 14.12 20.31 -9.35
CA GLY A 204 14.71 19.69 -10.54
C GLY A 204 14.32 18.23 -10.79
N HIS A 205 13.28 17.72 -10.12
CA HIS A 205 12.74 16.39 -10.43
C HIS A 205 12.10 16.39 -11.83
N SER A 206 12.75 15.69 -12.76
CA SER A 206 12.16 15.39 -14.07
C SER A 206 11.57 13.99 -14.03
N PHE A 207 10.28 13.89 -14.35
CA PHE A 207 9.61 12.62 -14.55
C PHE A 207 9.44 12.38 -16.06
N PRO A 208 9.95 11.27 -16.63
CA PRO A 208 9.82 10.95 -18.05
C PRO A 208 8.37 10.62 -18.43
N VAL A 209 7.52 10.36 -17.44
CA VAL A 209 6.08 10.16 -17.62
C VAL A 209 5.29 11.37 -17.13
N ARG A 210 4.09 11.55 -17.66
CA ARG A 210 3.19 12.64 -17.27
C ARG A 210 2.92 12.64 -15.75
N PHE A 211 3.35 13.69 -15.06
CA PHE A 211 2.99 13.95 -13.66
C PHE A 211 2.68 15.43 -13.47
N LYS A 212 1.38 15.77 -13.39
CA LYS A 212 0.90 17.14 -13.24
C LYS A 212 0.80 17.49 -11.75
N ILE A 213 1.95 17.78 -11.15
CA ILE A 213 2.07 18.23 -9.76
C ILE A 213 1.30 19.55 -9.57
N PRO A 214 0.40 19.68 -8.57
CA PRO A 214 -0.25 20.95 -8.26
C PRO A 214 0.76 22.01 -7.84
N GLN A 215 0.47 23.28 -8.17
CA GLN A 215 1.29 24.41 -7.78
C GLN A 215 0.72 25.03 -6.51
N PRO A 216 1.44 25.05 -5.38
CA PRO A 216 0.93 25.64 -4.16
C PRO A 216 0.87 27.16 -4.28
N VAL A 217 -0.10 27.76 -3.61
CA VAL A 217 -0.37 29.20 -3.62
C VAL A 217 -0.02 29.78 -2.26
N GLN A 218 0.80 30.84 -2.27
CA GLN A 218 1.14 31.58 -1.05
C GLN A 218 0.23 32.79 -0.86
N ILE A 219 -0.08 33.07 0.39
CA ILE A 219 -0.76 34.26 0.85
C ILE A 219 0.20 34.97 1.81
N ASN A 220 0.64 36.17 1.47
CA ASN A 220 1.63 36.92 2.26
C ASN A 220 2.87 36.08 2.65
N GLY A 221 3.37 35.27 1.71
CA GLY A 221 4.54 34.41 1.93
C GLY A 221 4.28 33.13 2.72
N SER A 222 3.02 32.80 3.06
CA SER A 222 2.68 31.55 3.74
C SER A 222 1.72 30.68 2.91
N TYR A 223 1.95 29.36 2.85
CA TYR A 223 1.04 28.37 2.27
C TYR A 223 -0.19 28.13 3.14
N LEU A 224 -0.02 28.17 4.46
CA LEU A 224 -1.10 28.00 5.43
C LEU A 224 -1.74 29.35 5.74
N PHE A 225 -3.06 29.44 5.62
CA PHE A 225 -3.79 30.65 5.96
C PHE A 225 -5.14 30.34 6.59
N ARG A 226 -5.75 31.33 7.25
CA ARG A 226 -7.11 31.23 7.77
C ARG A 226 -8.09 31.98 6.87
N LEU A 227 -9.04 31.26 6.31
CA LEU A 227 -10.11 31.83 5.50
C LEU A 227 -11.12 32.56 6.41
N LYS A 228 -11.40 33.83 6.13
CA LYS A 228 -12.28 34.65 6.97
C LYS A 228 -13.73 34.15 6.94
N ASN A 229 -14.24 33.86 5.74
CA ASN A 229 -15.60 33.36 5.50
C ASN A 229 -15.56 32.33 4.37
N LEU A 230 -16.39 31.28 4.45
CA LEU A 230 -16.59 30.34 3.36
C LEU A 230 -17.42 31.01 2.24
N PRO A 231 -17.00 30.90 0.96
CA PRO A 231 -17.72 31.50 -0.16
C PRO A 231 -19.02 30.73 -0.51
N VAL A 232 -19.18 29.51 0.00
CA VAL A 232 -20.37 28.66 -0.18
C VAL A 232 -20.68 27.93 1.12
N ARG A 233 -21.96 27.66 1.36
CA ARG A 233 -22.41 26.92 2.55
C ARG A 233 -22.03 25.43 2.40
N PRO A 234 -21.38 24.82 3.42
CA PRO A 234 -21.15 23.38 3.43
C PRO A 234 -22.47 22.59 3.40
N PRO A 235 -22.50 21.42 2.74
CA PRO A 235 -23.62 20.49 2.85
C PRO A 235 -23.87 20.11 4.31
N GLU A 236 -25.14 19.85 4.66
CA GLU A 236 -25.48 19.30 5.98
C GLU A 236 -24.76 17.96 6.19
N GLY A 237 -24.23 17.74 7.40
CA GLY A 237 -23.46 16.55 7.74
C GLY A 237 -22.00 16.53 7.24
N SER A 238 -21.47 17.63 6.68
CA SER A 238 -20.05 17.69 6.30
C SER A 238 -19.12 17.88 7.52
N ASP A 239 -17.93 17.27 7.48
CA ASP A 239 -16.87 17.46 8.49
C ASP A 239 -16.25 18.87 8.49
N ILE A 240 -16.70 19.77 7.60
CA ILE A 240 -16.20 21.14 7.52
C ILE A 240 -16.74 21.93 8.71
N ASN A 241 -15.88 22.22 9.67
CA ASN A 241 -16.20 23.07 10.80
C ASN A 241 -15.96 24.56 10.46
N PRO A 242 -17.01 25.42 10.36
CA PRO A 242 -16.85 26.83 10.00
C PRO A 242 -16.06 27.66 11.02
N LYS A 243 -15.83 27.15 12.24
CA LYS A 243 -14.96 27.78 13.24
C LYS A 243 -13.48 27.54 12.92
N TYR A 244 -13.18 26.45 12.21
CA TYR A 244 -11.86 25.93 11.88
C TYR A 244 -11.52 26.16 10.40
N ASN A 245 -11.40 27.44 10.00
CA ASN A 245 -11.21 27.82 8.60
C ASN A 245 -9.73 27.87 8.17
N TYR A 246 -8.88 27.00 8.69
CA TYR A 246 -7.50 26.92 8.21
C TYR A 246 -7.44 26.17 6.89
N ALA A 247 -6.58 26.61 5.99
CA ALA A 247 -6.53 26.10 4.63
C ALA A 247 -5.15 26.26 4.00
N ILE A 248 -4.91 25.42 2.99
CA ILE A 248 -3.93 25.70 1.94
C ILE A 248 -4.67 25.99 0.63
N ALA A 249 -4.00 26.66 -0.30
CA ALA A 249 -4.48 26.84 -1.66
C ALA A 249 -3.47 26.28 -2.66
N TYR A 250 -3.96 25.73 -3.76
CA TYR A 250 -3.12 25.29 -4.86
C TYR A 250 -3.86 25.32 -6.20
N ILE A 251 -3.10 25.45 -7.27
CA ILE A 251 -3.58 25.38 -8.65
C ILE A 251 -3.29 23.98 -9.20
N ALA A 252 -4.34 23.30 -9.65
CA ALA A 252 -4.23 21.97 -10.24
C ALA A 252 -4.82 21.92 -11.65
N HIS A 253 -4.57 20.83 -12.37
CA HIS A 253 -5.28 20.55 -13.61
C HIS A 253 -6.75 20.20 -13.33
N LYS A 254 -7.67 20.52 -14.24
CA LYS A 254 -9.12 20.25 -14.08
C LYS A 254 -9.46 18.77 -13.82
N ASP A 255 -8.60 17.86 -14.30
CA ASP A 255 -8.73 16.42 -14.13
C ASP A 255 -8.16 15.89 -12.80
N TYR A 256 -7.67 16.77 -11.91
CA TYR A 256 -7.09 16.38 -10.62
C TYR A 256 -8.07 15.61 -9.74
N PHE A 257 -9.38 15.87 -9.88
CA PHE A 257 -10.44 15.16 -9.15
C PHE A 257 -11.12 14.06 -9.98
N THR A 258 -10.47 13.57 -11.05
CA THR A 258 -10.97 12.45 -11.85
C THR A 258 -10.28 11.16 -11.42
N TYR A 259 -11.08 10.24 -10.88
CA TYR A 259 -10.63 8.95 -10.38
C TYR A 259 -10.58 7.92 -11.50
N PRO A 260 -9.57 7.03 -11.55
CA PRO A 260 -9.42 6.06 -12.62
C PRO A 260 -10.55 5.03 -12.65
N ASN A 261 -11.11 4.71 -11.50
CA ASN A 261 -12.20 3.75 -11.27
C ASN A 261 -13.54 4.43 -10.96
N ASP A 262 -13.84 5.60 -11.54
CA ASP A 262 -15.07 6.35 -11.21
C ASP A 262 -16.34 5.50 -11.40
N HIS A 263 -17.20 5.45 -10.38
CA HIS A 263 -18.46 4.68 -10.38
C HIS A 263 -19.55 5.30 -11.25
N ARG A 264 -19.40 6.58 -11.64
CA ARG A 264 -20.39 7.27 -12.48
C ARG A 264 -20.13 6.95 -13.93
N LYS A 265 -21.12 6.37 -14.61
CA LYS A 265 -21.04 5.98 -16.04
C LYS A 265 -20.44 7.05 -16.95
N ALA A 266 -20.85 8.31 -16.80
CA ALA A 266 -20.35 9.43 -17.62
C ALA A 266 -18.87 9.79 -17.38
N ARG A 267 -18.22 9.24 -16.35
CA ARG A 267 -16.83 9.50 -15.95
C ARG A 267 -15.95 8.26 -16.00
N GLN A 268 -16.51 7.09 -16.35
CA GLN A 268 -15.75 5.85 -16.48
C GLN A 268 -14.73 5.97 -17.61
N LEU A 269 -13.52 5.48 -17.35
CA LEU A 269 -12.46 5.44 -18.35
C LEU A 269 -12.63 4.24 -19.28
N THR A 270 -12.23 4.41 -20.54
CA THR A 270 -12.04 3.29 -21.46
C THR A 270 -10.87 2.42 -20.98
N LYS A 271 -10.79 1.17 -21.44
CA LYS A 271 -9.71 0.23 -21.08
C LYS A 271 -8.32 0.84 -21.33
N ASP A 272 -8.09 1.42 -22.51
CA ASP A 272 -6.79 2.02 -22.86
C ASP A 272 -6.40 3.17 -21.93
N LYS A 273 -7.36 4.06 -21.60
CA LYS A 273 -7.13 5.16 -20.67
C LYS A 273 -6.90 4.66 -19.25
N PHE A 274 -7.64 3.66 -18.81
CA PHE A 274 -7.45 3.05 -17.49
C PHE A 274 -6.07 2.41 -17.39
N ARG A 275 -5.67 1.63 -18.39
CA ARG A 275 -4.34 1.03 -18.50
C ARG A 275 -3.25 2.09 -18.42
N GLU A 276 -3.30 3.13 -19.27
CA GLU A 276 -2.30 4.21 -19.22
C GLU A 276 -2.20 4.84 -17.83
N VAL A 277 -3.34 5.13 -17.19
CA VAL A 277 -3.35 5.76 -15.87
C VAL A 277 -2.77 4.86 -14.80
N ILE A 278 -3.18 3.59 -14.73
CA ILE A 278 -2.69 2.66 -13.70
C ILE A 278 -1.21 2.36 -13.87
N LEU A 279 -0.77 2.07 -15.09
CA LEU A 279 0.62 1.72 -15.38
C LEU A 279 1.57 2.91 -15.13
N ARG A 280 1.19 4.11 -15.60
CA ARG A 280 1.95 5.33 -15.31
C ARG A 280 2.05 5.64 -13.81
N ASN A 281 0.95 5.48 -13.07
CA ASN A 281 1.00 5.72 -11.62
C ASN A 281 1.82 4.64 -10.89
N SER A 282 1.81 3.40 -11.38
CA SER A 282 2.68 2.33 -10.86
C SER A 282 4.15 2.73 -10.98
N TRP A 283 4.55 3.22 -12.17
CA TRP A 283 5.88 3.77 -12.41
C TRP A 283 6.19 4.95 -11.48
N LEU A 284 5.27 5.91 -11.34
CA LEU A 284 5.47 7.07 -10.46
C LEU A 284 5.65 6.67 -8.99
N PHE A 285 4.88 5.71 -8.49
CA PHE A 285 5.05 5.21 -7.13
C PHE A 285 6.41 4.53 -6.95
N GLY A 286 6.84 3.70 -7.91
CA GLY A 286 8.16 3.10 -7.91
C GLY A 286 9.27 4.16 -7.87
N LYS A 287 9.22 5.15 -8.77
CA LYS A 287 10.21 6.22 -8.87
C LYS A 287 10.25 7.13 -7.65
N LEU A 288 9.10 7.52 -7.09
CA LEU A 288 9.08 8.30 -5.86
C LEU A 288 9.70 7.50 -4.70
N THR A 289 9.36 6.22 -4.60
CA THR A 289 9.87 5.33 -3.55
C THR A 289 11.39 5.10 -3.68
N SER A 290 11.96 5.04 -4.89
CA SER A 290 13.41 4.95 -5.09
C SER A 290 14.17 6.20 -4.62
N LEU A 291 13.50 7.36 -4.67
CA LEU A 291 13.98 8.63 -4.11
C LEU A 291 13.73 8.75 -2.60
N GLY A 292 13.20 7.71 -1.95
CA GLY A 292 12.82 7.72 -0.54
C GLY A 292 11.59 8.58 -0.23
N ILE A 293 10.79 8.94 -1.23
CA ILE A 293 9.52 9.67 -1.09
C ILE A 293 8.39 8.63 -1.18
N VAL A 294 7.80 8.29 -0.04
CA VAL A 294 6.85 7.19 0.06
C VAL A 294 5.43 7.72 0.23
N HIS A 295 4.50 7.30 -0.63
CA HIS A 295 3.08 7.52 -0.40
C HIS A 295 2.53 6.48 0.57
N SER A 296 2.13 6.90 1.77
CA SER A 296 1.75 6.02 2.87
C SER A 296 0.30 5.54 2.85
N ALA A 297 -0.59 6.24 2.12
CA ALA A 297 -2.01 5.91 2.01
C ALA A 297 -2.59 6.11 0.58
N PRO A 298 -2.14 5.35 -0.44
CA PRO A 298 -2.66 5.51 -1.80
C PRO A 298 -4.17 5.25 -1.91
N ILE A 299 -4.69 4.33 -1.08
CA ILE A 299 -6.10 4.22 -0.72
C ILE A 299 -6.21 3.99 0.80
N PRO A 300 -7.32 4.38 1.45
CA PRO A 300 -7.50 4.16 2.89
C PRO A 300 -7.87 2.69 3.19
N LEU A 301 -6.89 1.88 3.60
CA LEU A 301 -7.05 0.46 3.91
C LEU A 301 -7.16 0.21 5.41
N PHE A 302 -8.09 -0.67 5.82
CA PHE A 302 -8.32 -1.02 7.23
C PHE A 302 -8.53 -2.52 7.44
N HIS A 303 -8.13 -3.03 8.61
CA HIS A 303 -8.51 -4.37 9.09
C HIS A 303 -9.92 -4.40 9.67
N ASN A 304 -10.28 -3.35 10.41
CA ASN A 304 -11.60 -3.12 10.98
C ASN A 304 -11.74 -1.62 11.26
N ARG A 305 -12.79 -0.98 10.75
CA ARG A 305 -13.03 0.47 10.94
C ARG A 305 -13.61 0.82 12.31
N VAL A 306 -14.10 -0.17 13.07
CA VAL A 306 -14.80 0.00 14.34
C VAL A 306 -13.85 0.00 15.53
N GLN A 307 -12.74 -0.75 15.43
CA GLN A 307 -11.80 -0.96 16.55
C GLN A 307 -10.56 -0.06 16.50
N ARG A 308 -10.64 1.09 15.80
CA ARG A 308 -9.48 1.99 15.57
C ARG A 308 -8.82 2.49 16.86
N ASN A 309 -9.58 2.61 17.94
CA ASN A 309 -9.08 3.14 19.21
C ASN A 309 -8.46 2.07 20.13
N ARG A 310 -8.65 0.78 19.83
CA ARG A 310 -8.19 -0.35 20.68
C ARG A 310 -6.92 -1.03 20.20
N ARG A 311 -6.51 -0.82 18.95
CA ARG A 311 -5.37 -1.52 18.35
C ARG A 311 -4.18 -0.59 18.15
N ALA A 312 -2.98 -1.13 18.37
CA ALA A 312 -1.73 -0.39 18.17
C ALA A 312 -1.53 0.09 16.72
N ASP A 313 -2.18 -0.57 15.75
CA ASP A 313 -2.18 -0.22 14.32
C ASP A 313 -3.24 0.83 13.94
N HIS A 314 -4.04 1.32 14.90
CA HIS A 314 -5.20 2.17 14.68
C HIS A 314 -6.21 1.62 13.64
N GLY A 315 -6.24 0.30 13.47
CA GLY A 315 -7.06 -0.41 12.49
C GLY A 315 -6.54 -0.33 11.04
N ILE A 316 -5.36 0.23 10.79
CA ILE A 316 -4.75 0.32 9.45
C ILE A 316 -4.39 -1.09 8.94
N TYR A 317 -4.66 -1.37 7.67
CA TYR A 317 -4.35 -2.68 7.09
C TYR A 317 -2.83 -2.90 6.91
N GLU A 318 -2.34 -3.98 7.49
CA GLU A 318 -0.98 -4.49 7.35
C GLU A 318 -0.98 -5.76 6.49
N TRP A 319 -0.68 -5.59 5.21
CA TRP A 319 -0.84 -6.64 4.20
C TRP A 319 -0.02 -7.91 4.47
N HIS A 320 1.15 -7.78 5.12
CA HIS A 320 2.04 -8.90 5.43
C HIS A 320 1.45 -9.89 6.45
N HIS A 321 0.40 -9.50 7.19
CA HIS A 321 -0.36 -10.39 8.06
C HIS A 321 -1.45 -11.19 7.32
N GLY A 322 -1.87 -10.76 6.13
CA GLY A 322 -2.87 -11.46 5.32
C GLY A 322 -4.23 -11.63 5.99
N GLY A 323 -4.59 -10.72 6.92
CA GLY A 323 -5.90 -10.70 7.57
C GLY A 323 -7.01 -10.23 6.63
N ARG A 324 -8.27 -10.35 7.05
CA ARG A 324 -9.43 -9.77 6.37
C ARG A 324 -9.20 -8.29 6.00
N LEU A 325 -9.52 -7.94 4.76
CA LEU A 325 -9.55 -6.56 4.29
C LEU A 325 -10.97 -6.00 4.34
N ASP A 326 -11.15 -4.92 5.09
CA ASP A 326 -12.47 -4.36 5.36
C ASP A 326 -12.98 -3.45 4.24
N ARG A 327 -14.21 -3.71 3.76
CA ARG A 327 -14.95 -2.89 2.79
C ARG A 327 -14.09 -2.49 1.59
N TRP A 328 -13.44 -3.47 0.97
CA TRP A 328 -12.36 -3.24 0.00
C TRP A 328 -12.81 -2.35 -1.17
N LEU A 329 -14.04 -2.55 -1.66
CA LEU A 329 -14.61 -1.77 -2.77
C LEU A 329 -14.84 -0.31 -2.37
N TYR A 330 -15.32 -0.07 -1.15
CA TYR A 330 -15.51 1.27 -0.60
C TYR A 330 -14.17 1.98 -0.38
N SER A 331 -13.15 1.27 0.12
CA SER A 331 -11.79 1.80 0.26
C SER A 331 -11.20 2.28 -1.06
N CYS A 332 -11.61 1.70 -2.19
CA CYS A 332 -11.16 2.11 -3.51
C CYS A 332 -11.90 3.34 -4.08
N ARG A 333 -12.90 3.91 -3.40
CA ARG A 333 -13.78 4.93 -4.02
C ARG A 333 -13.06 6.23 -4.42
N TYR A 334 -12.04 6.60 -3.65
CA TYR A 334 -11.32 7.86 -3.82
C TYR A 334 -9.80 7.63 -3.72
N PRO A 335 -9.17 6.98 -4.72
CA PRO A 335 -7.73 6.76 -4.66
C PRO A 335 -6.97 8.07 -4.72
N ASN A 336 -5.82 8.12 -4.06
CA ASN A 336 -4.88 9.23 -4.04
C ASN A 336 -3.93 9.21 -5.26
N PHE A 337 -4.42 8.73 -6.40
CA PHE A 337 -3.75 8.76 -7.70
C PHE A 337 -4.79 8.75 -8.82
N GLY A 338 -4.47 9.30 -9.99
CA GLY A 338 -5.42 9.40 -11.10
C GLY A 338 -4.80 9.90 -12.40
N ILE A 339 -5.62 10.53 -13.24
CA ILE A 339 -5.22 10.98 -14.59
C ILE A 339 -4.02 11.93 -14.54
N THR A 340 -3.91 12.75 -13.50
CA THR A 340 -2.82 13.72 -13.34
C THR A 340 -1.54 13.12 -12.74
N GLY A 341 -1.60 11.91 -12.16
CA GLY A 341 -0.52 11.32 -11.37
C GLY A 341 -0.93 11.04 -9.93
N VAL A 342 0.06 10.90 -9.05
CA VAL A 342 -0.10 10.80 -7.59
C VAL A 342 -0.75 12.10 -7.07
N ARG A 343 -1.52 12.00 -5.98
CA ARG A 343 -2.32 13.08 -5.39
C ARG A 343 -2.23 13.02 -3.86
N ASP A 344 -2.81 14.02 -3.20
CA ASP A 344 -2.99 14.05 -1.74
C ASP A 344 -1.66 14.00 -0.98
N PHE A 345 -0.81 15.00 -1.23
CA PHE A 345 0.60 14.93 -0.86
C PHE A 345 0.83 15.01 0.66
N GLU A 346 -0.20 15.27 1.46
CA GLU A 346 -0.15 15.14 2.93
C GLU A 346 0.22 13.71 3.38
N HIS A 347 0.02 12.71 2.52
CA HIS A 347 0.38 11.32 2.78
C HIS A 347 1.76 10.91 2.27
N LEU A 348 2.53 11.84 1.70
CA LEU A 348 3.93 11.61 1.36
C LEU A 348 4.80 11.73 2.63
N ILE A 349 5.71 10.77 2.79
CA ILE A 349 6.70 10.77 3.85
C ILE A 349 8.10 10.73 3.26
N SER A 350 9.04 11.38 3.94
CA SER A 350 10.47 11.19 3.70
C SER A 350 10.92 9.96 4.48
N HIS A 351 11.21 8.88 3.78
CA HIS A 351 11.57 7.60 4.39
C HIS A 351 12.98 7.66 4.99
N GLN A 352 13.10 7.35 6.28
CA GLN A 352 14.38 7.27 7.00
C GLN A 352 14.58 5.88 7.66
N GLY A 353 13.74 4.93 7.28
CA GLY A 353 13.61 3.64 7.93
C GLY A 353 14.52 2.55 7.37
N SER A 354 14.23 1.32 7.77
CA SER A 354 14.88 0.12 7.26
C SER A 354 14.31 -0.33 5.90
N SER A 355 15.07 -1.14 5.16
CA SER A 355 14.59 -1.75 3.92
C SER A 355 13.35 -2.63 4.12
N LEU A 356 13.20 -3.26 5.30
CA LEU A 356 11.99 -4.01 5.65
C LEU A 356 10.76 -3.11 5.79
N GLU A 357 10.90 -1.91 6.35
CA GLU A 357 9.82 -0.92 6.37
C GLU A 357 9.49 -0.43 4.96
N LEU A 358 10.51 -0.22 4.13
CA LEU A 358 10.32 0.13 2.72
C LEU A 358 9.60 -0.98 1.94
N TYR A 359 9.95 -2.24 2.16
CA TYR A 359 9.26 -3.43 1.63
C TYR A 359 7.77 -3.41 1.98
N ARG A 360 7.43 -3.10 3.25
CA ARG A 360 6.03 -2.96 3.69
C ARG A 360 5.32 -1.81 2.99
N HIS A 361 5.99 -0.68 2.79
CA HIS A 361 5.42 0.46 2.07
C HIS A 361 5.19 0.17 0.58
N ILE A 362 6.15 -0.46 -0.10
CA ILE A 362 6.02 -0.90 -1.49
C ILE A 362 4.79 -1.81 -1.61
N GLY A 363 4.70 -2.82 -0.74
CA GLY A 363 3.59 -3.76 -0.79
C GLY A 363 2.21 -3.11 -0.59
N ARG A 364 2.12 -2.08 0.26
CA ARG A 364 0.89 -1.29 0.43
C ARG A 364 0.51 -0.55 -0.85
N GLN A 365 1.48 0.02 -1.57
CA GLN A 365 1.24 0.72 -2.83
C GLN A 365 0.78 -0.24 -3.92
N ILE A 366 1.45 -1.40 -4.06
CA ILE A 366 1.05 -2.45 -5.00
C ILE A 366 -0.34 -2.99 -4.71
N LEU A 367 -0.64 -3.28 -3.44
CA LEU A 367 -1.98 -3.69 -3.00
C LEU A 367 -3.04 -2.67 -3.41
N SER A 368 -2.75 -1.38 -3.21
CA SER A 368 -3.68 -0.30 -3.56
C SER A 368 -3.94 -0.23 -5.07
N LEU A 369 -2.91 -0.39 -5.90
CA LEU A 369 -3.03 -0.42 -7.36
C LEU A 369 -3.84 -1.64 -7.84
N ALA A 370 -3.60 -2.82 -7.26
CA ALA A 370 -4.33 -4.04 -7.59
C ALA A 370 -5.81 -3.97 -7.18
N LEU A 371 -6.11 -3.43 -5.99
CA LEU A 371 -7.49 -3.26 -5.52
C LEU A 371 -8.26 -2.23 -6.36
N VAL A 372 -7.63 -1.10 -6.73
CA VAL A 372 -8.25 -0.12 -7.63
C VAL A 372 -8.50 -0.73 -9.00
N THR A 373 -7.61 -1.60 -9.48
CA THR A 373 -7.82 -2.40 -10.70
C THR A 373 -9.04 -3.32 -10.60
N GLY A 374 -9.20 -4.06 -9.50
CA GLY A 374 -10.42 -4.86 -9.28
C GLY A 374 -11.69 -4.00 -9.20
N SER A 375 -11.60 -2.85 -8.54
CA SER A 375 -12.75 -1.94 -8.39
C SER A 375 -13.21 -1.30 -9.70
N TYR A 376 -12.31 -1.13 -10.69
CA TYR A 376 -12.66 -0.61 -12.01
C TYR A 376 -13.74 -1.46 -12.68
N PHE A 377 -13.59 -2.79 -12.62
CA PHE A 377 -14.59 -3.72 -13.16
C PHE A 377 -15.89 -3.68 -12.38
N ARG A 378 -15.81 -3.72 -11.03
CA ARG A 378 -16.99 -3.63 -10.15
C ARG A 378 -17.80 -2.36 -10.38
N ASN A 379 -17.12 -1.25 -10.65
CA ASN A 379 -17.75 0.05 -10.78
C ASN A 379 -18.56 0.23 -12.08
N PHE A 380 -18.49 -0.71 -13.05
CA PHE A 380 -19.42 -0.74 -14.18
C PHE A 380 -20.88 -0.94 -13.75
N LYS A 381 -21.11 -1.62 -12.62
CA LYS A 381 -22.40 -1.80 -11.96
C LYS A 381 -22.26 -1.51 -10.46
N ALA A 382 -21.91 -0.27 -10.14
CA ALA A 382 -21.64 0.16 -8.77
C ALA A 382 -22.85 0.05 -7.81
N ASP A 383 -24.05 -0.09 -8.36
CA ASP A 383 -25.31 -0.33 -7.66
C ASP A 383 -25.53 -1.81 -7.30
N LYS A 384 -24.79 -2.74 -7.92
CA LYS A 384 -24.86 -4.18 -7.62
C LYS A 384 -23.88 -4.57 -6.52
N VAL A 385 -24.31 -4.38 -5.27
CA VAL A 385 -23.56 -4.73 -4.07
C VAL A 385 -24.49 -5.38 -3.03
N GLY A 386 -24.04 -6.46 -2.40
CA GLY A 386 -24.77 -7.17 -1.35
C GLY A 386 -25.47 -8.44 -1.84
N PHE A 387 -26.76 -8.59 -1.52
CA PHE A 387 -27.53 -9.79 -1.82
C PHE A 387 -28.61 -9.51 -2.87
N ASP A 388 -29.02 -10.54 -3.60
CA ASP A 388 -30.18 -10.48 -4.50
C ASP A 388 -31.51 -10.59 -3.73
N GLU A 389 -32.62 -10.55 -4.46
CA GLU A 389 -33.99 -10.67 -3.90
C GLU A 389 -34.26 -12.02 -3.21
N HIS A 390 -33.41 -13.01 -3.41
CA HIS A 390 -33.48 -14.32 -2.78
C HIS A 390 -32.47 -14.48 -1.63
N GLY A 391 -31.79 -13.40 -1.24
CA GLY A 391 -30.78 -13.42 -0.18
C GLY A 391 -29.46 -14.10 -0.59
N LYS A 392 -29.21 -14.34 -1.89
CA LYS A 392 -27.94 -14.91 -2.36
C LYS A 392 -26.93 -13.78 -2.63
N PRO A 393 -25.63 -14.02 -2.36
CA PRO A 393 -24.60 -13.06 -2.72
C PRO A 393 -24.66 -12.65 -4.19
N LEU A 394 -24.63 -11.35 -4.47
CA LEU A 394 -24.59 -10.86 -5.85
C LEU A 394 -23.31 -11.34 -6.55
N ASP A 395 -23.50 -11.95 -7.71
CA ASP A 395 -22.43 -12.40 -8.60
C ASP A 395 -22.31 -11.46 -9.80
N VAL A 396 -21.17 -10.78 -9.88
CA VAL A 396 -20.79 -9.87 -10.95
C VAL A 396 -19.46 -10.24 -11.59
N ARG A 397 -19.04 -11.51 -11.50
CA ARG A 397 -17.81 -12.01 -12.14
C ARG A 397 -17.78 -11.73 -13.65
N TYR A 398 -18.95 -11.72 -14.30
CA TYR A 398 -19.09 -11.38 -15.72
C TYR A 398 -18.65 -9.95 -16.09
N LEU A 399 -18.49 -9.05 -15.12
CA LEU A 399 -17.93 -7.71 -15.36
C LEU A 399 -16.42 -7.73 -15.60
N PHE A 400 -15.73 -8.78 -15.15
CA PHE A 400 -14.29 -8.88 -15.24
C PHE A 400 -13.86 -9.44 -16.58
N ASP A 401 -13.05 -8.67 -17.30
CA ASP A 401 -12.26 -9.18 -18.41
C ASP A 401 -10.96 -9.75 -17.85
N LYS A 402 -10.87 -11.09 -17.79
CA LYS A 402 -9.70 -11.79 -17.24
C LYS A 402 -8.42 -11.43 -17.99
N SER A 403 -8.45 -11.35 -19.32
CA SER A 403 -7.26 -11.05 -20.11
C SER A 403 -6.74 -9.65 -19.80
N PHE A 404 -7.66 -8.68 -19.71
CA PHE A 404 -7.29 -7.30 -19.38
C PHE A 404 -6.82 -7.16 -17.92
N LEU A 405 -7.43 -7.87 -16.97
CA LEU A 405 -6.97 -7.90 -15.59
C LEU A 405 -5.53 -8.45 -15.49
N LYS A 406 -5.21 -9.52 -16.21
CA LYS A 406 -3.86 -10.09 -16.25
C LYS A 406 -2.84 -9.07 -16.77
N GLU A 407 -3.16 -8.42 -17.89
CA GLU A 407 -2.32 -7.38 -18.49
C GLU A 407 -2.02 -6.25 -17.49
N LEU A 408 -3.05 -5.79 -16.76
CA LEU A 408 -2.89 -4.73 -15.77
C LEU A 408 -2.02 -5.15 -14.58
N LEU A 409 -2.24 -6.34 -14.01
CA LEU A 409 -1.46 -6.84 -12.87
C LEU A 409 0.01 -7.05 -13.24
N GLN A 410 0.27 -7.63 -14.41
CA GLN A 410 1.62 -7.76 -14.95
C GLN A 410 2.27 -6.39 -15.18
N GLY A 411 1.54 -5.46 -15.80
CA GLY A 411 2.05 -4.11 -16.04
C GLY A 411 2.29 -3.33 -14.74
N ILE A 412 1.46 -3.49 -13.70
CA ILE A 412 1.69 -2.87 -12.38
C ILE A 412 3.04 -3.30 -11.83
N PHE A 413 3.32 -4.61 -11.85
CA PHE A 413 4.62 -5.13 -11.43
C PHE A 413 5.77 -4.53 -12.24
N GLN A 414 5.69 -4.64 -13.57
CA GLN A 414 6.76 -4.20 -14.46
C GLN A 414 7.03 -2.70 -14.31
N GLU A 415 5.99 -1.87 -14.37
CA GLU A 415 6.16 -0.42 -14.30
C GLU A 415 6.61 0.05 -12.91
N TYR A 416 6.10 -0.55 -11.84
CA TYR A 416 6.57 -0.22 -10.50
C TYR A 416 8.05 -0.58 -10.33
N TYR A 417 8.45 -1.79 -10.75
CA TYR A 417 9.85 -2.20 -10.72
C TYR A 417 10.72 -1.26 -11.56
N ASN A 418 10.31 -0.95 -12.80
CA ASN A 418 11.03 -0.07 -13.70
C ASN A 418 11.20 1.34 -13.11
N GLY A 419 10.17 1.86 -12.44
CA GLY A 419 10.28 3.14 -11.72
C GLY A 419 11.21 3.06 -10.53
N PHE A 420 11.18 1.96 -9.77
CA PHE A 420 11.94 1.78 -8.53
C PHE A 420 13.43 1.48 -8.77
N VAL A 421 13.73 0.55 -9.66
CA VAL A 421 15.10 0.11 -9.98
C VAL A 421 15.73 0.99 -11.06
N GLU A 422 14.92 1.71 -11.84
CA GLU A 422 15.33 2.53 -12.98
C GLU A 422 15.92 1.74 -14.16
N GLU A 423 15.66 0.43 -14.17
CA GLU A 423 16.02 -0.50 -15.24
C GLU A 423 14.79 -1.30 -15.67
N LYS A 424 14.77 -1.69 -16.94
CA LYS A 424 13.70 -2.54 -17.46
C LYS A 424 13.82 -3.95 -16.87
N PHE A 425 12.74 -4.45 -16.29
CA PHE A 425 12.66 -5.85 -15.90
C PHE A 425 12.69 -6.77 -17.14
N CYS A 426 13.65 -7.71 -17.18
CA CYS A 426 13.87 -8.63 -18.29
C CYS A 426 13.63 -10.11 -17.95
N GLY A 427 13.18 -10.42 -16.73
CA GLY A 427 12.89 -11.79 -16.30
C GLY A 427 11.43 -12.19 -16.45
N ASP A 428 11.11 -13.38 -15.97
CA ASP A 428 9.73 -13.84 -15.79
C ASP A 428 9.08 -13.17 -14.58
N ILE A 429 7.77 -12.96 -14.65
CA ILE A 429 7.01 -12.42 -13.53
C ILE A 429 7.05 -13.39 -12.34
N PRO A 430 7.25 -12.90 -11.10
CA PRO A 430 7.55 -13.77 -9.96
C PRO A 430 6.29 -14.30 -9.25
N PHE A 431 5.21 -14.54 -9.98
CA PHE A 431 3.94 -15.03 -9.44
C PHE A 431 3.06 -15.62 -10.55
N ASP A 432 2.17 -16.54 -10.16
CA ASP A 432 1.18 -17.11 -11.07
C ASP A 432 0.07 -16.10 -11.37
N ILE A 433 0.20 -15.43 -12.52
CA ILE A 433 -0.77 -14.45 -13.01
C ILE A 433 -2.13 -15.07 -13.37
N GLU A 434 -2.16 -16.33 -13.79
CA GLU A 434 -3.41 -17.02 -14.13
C GLU A 434 -4.21 -17.32 -12.88
N GLN A 435 -3.56 -17.89 -11.87
CA GLN A 435 -4.18 -18.17 -10.58
C GLN A 435 -4.60 -16.87 -9.88
N LEU A 436 -3.71 -15.87 -9.80
CA LEU A 436 -4.02 -14.60 -9.16
C LEU A 436 -5.25 -13.92 -9.79
N SER A 437 -5.27 -13.79 -11.11
CA SER A 437 -6.40 -13.15 -11.81
C SER A 437 -7.70 -13.93 -11.62
N ALA A 438 -7.66 -15.27 -11.68
CA ALA A 438 -8.84 -16.10 -11.44
C ALA A 438 -9.38 -15.93 -10.02
N ARG A 439 -8.50 -15.95 -9.01
CA ARG A 439 -8.88 -15.81 -7.60
C ARG A 439 -9.37 -14.40 -7.26
N MET A 440 -8.76 -13.36 -7.85
CA MET A 440 -9.27 -12.00 -7.75
C MET A 440 -10.68 -11.87 -8.33
N ILE A 441 -10.95 -12.44 -9.51
CA ILE A 441 -12.31 -12.43 -10.08
C ILE A 441 -13.28 -13.17 -9.17
N GLU A 442 -12.89 -14.35 -8.67
CA GLU A 442 -13.74 -15.17 -7.82
C GLU A 442 -14.17 -14.45 -6.54
N GLU A 443 -13.23 -13.83 -5.85
CA GLU A 443 -13.47 -13.20 -4.54
C GLU A 443 -13.89 -11.74 -4.61
N MET A 444 -13.46 -11.00 -5.63
CA MET A 444 -13.89 -9.61 -5.83
C MET A 444 -15.19 -9.53 -6.64
N GLY A 445 -15.55 -10.57 -7.39
CA GLY A 445 -16.75 -10.61 -8.22
C GLY A 445 -17.99 -11.12 -7.51
N VAL A 446 -17.88 -11.69 -6.31
CA VAL A 446 -19.01 -12.23 -5.54
C VAL A 446 -19.01 -11.68 -4.13
N ASP A 447 -20.13 -11.12 -3.70
CA ASP A 447 -20.26 -10.46 -2.39
C ASP A 447 -20.49 -11.47 -1.24
N ARG A 448 -19.57 -12.44 -1.08
CA ARG A 448 -19.68 -13.52 -0.09
C ARG A 448 -19.58 -13.03 1.35
N HIS A 449 -18.75 -12.03 1.60
CA HIS A 449 -18.43 -11.54 2.94
C HIS A 449 -19.00 -10.14 3.12
N MET A 450 -20.23 -10.06 3.62
CA MET A 450 -20.92 -8.79 3.84
C MET A 450 -20.96 -8.36 5.31
N GLU A 451 -20.65 -9.27 6.21
CA GLU A 451 -20.86 -9.10 7.65
C GLU A 451 -19.72 -8.37 8.35
N GLU A 452 -20.08 -7.45 9.22
CA GLU A 452 -19.24 -6.81 10.23
C GLU A 452 -19.89 -7.01 11.60
N MET A 453 -19.09 -7.28 12.63
CA MET A 453 -19.59 -7.55 13.98
C MET A 453 -19.24 -6.40 14.92
N LEU A 454 -20.27 -5.75 15.46
CA LEU A 454 -20.16 -4.79 16.56
C LEU A 454 -20.23 -5.55 17.88
N ARG A 455 -19.07 -5.76 18.52
CA ARG A 455 -18.99 -6.57 19.74
C ARG A 455 -19.56 -5.84 20.94
N VAL A 456 -20.13 -6.56 21.91
CA VAL A 456 -20.61 -6.01 23.18
C VAL A 456 -19.56 -5.11 23.85
N VAL A 457 -18.31 -5.56 23.85
CA VAL A 457 -17.22 -4.77 24.43
C VAL A 457 -17.00 -3.43 23.71
N ASP A 458 -17.22 -3.35 22.40
CA ASP A 458 -17.11 -2.09 21.64
C ASP A 458 -18.35 -1.20 21.89
N GLN A 459 -19.52 -1.81 22.09
CA GLN A 459 -20.76 -1.10 22.43
C GLN A 459 -20.64 -0.40 23.80
N MET A 460 -20.00 -1.04 24.79
CA MET A 460 -19.85 -0.49 26.14
C MET A 460 -19.05 0.81 26.19
N GLU A 461 -18.21 1.07 25.19
CA GLU A 461 -17.42 2.31 25.06
C GLU A 461 -18.20 3.46 24.41
N MET A 462 -19.37 3.18 23.82
CA MET A 462 -20.21 4.17 23.15
C MET A 462 -21.25 4.74 24.10
N THR A 463 -21.65 5.99 23.91
CA THR A 463 -22.92 6.51 24.43
C THR A 463 -24.10 5.93 23.65
N GLU A 464 -25.32 6.06 24.16
CA GLU A 464 -26.53 5.61 23.46
C GLU A 464 -26.70 6.30 22.11
N ASN A 465 -26.38 7.60 22.03
CA ASN A 465 -26.43 8.36 20.78
C ASN A 465 -25.35 7.89 19.80
N GLU A 466 -24.12 7.69 20.26
CA GLU A 466 -23.04 7.17 19.42
C GLU A 466 -23.35 5.78 18.89
N PHE A 467 -23.99 4.92 19.69
CA PHE A 467 -24.44 3.59 19.28
C PHE A 467 -25.49 3.66 18.16
N LYS A 468 -26.53 4.49 18.32
CA LYS A 468 -27.57 4.68 17.29
C LYS A 468 -27.01 5.31 16.02
N ASP A 469 -26.21 6.37 16.14
CA ASP A 469 -25.53 7.02 15.02
C ASP A 469 -24.61 6.04 14.29
N PHE A 470 -23.89 5.19 15.04
CA PHE A 470 -23.01 4.18 14.49
C PHE A 470 -23.76 3.18 13.60
N LEU A 471 -24.91 2.68 14.06
CA LEU A 471 -25.75 1.75 13.30
C LEU A 471 -26.38 2.41 12.07
N ALA A 472 -26.92 3.62 12.24
CA ALA A 472 -27.51 4.41 11.15
C ALA A 472 -26.50 4.68 10.02
N GLN A 473 -25.27 5.09 10.37
CA GLN A 473 -24.19 5.32 9.40
C GLN A 473 -23.77 4.06 8.63
N ARG A 474 -24.16 2.88 9.10
CA ARG A 474 -23.84 1.58 8.51
C ARG A 474 -25.02 0.95 7.79
N GLY A 475 -26.10 1.70 7.63
CA GLY A 475 -27.25 1.32 6.80
C GLY A 475 -28.36 0.62 7.55
N CYS A 476 -28.31 0.53 8.89
CA CYS A 476 -29.46 0.06 9.67
C CYS A 476 -30.58 1.10 9.59
N SER A 477 -31.80 0.63 9.35
CA SER A 477 -33.04 1.40 9.43
C SER A 477 -33.37 1.80 10.88
N GLU A 478 -34.20 2.83 11.06
CA GLU A 478 -34.64 3.26 12.40
C GLU A 478 -35.32 2.12 13.16
N GLU A 479 -36.14 1.30 12.48
CA GLU A 479 -36.80 0.13 13.06
C GLU A 479 -35.80 -0.93 13.54
N GLU A 480 -34.76 -1.24 12.73
CA GLU A 480 -33.69 -2.15 13.14
C GLU A 480 -32.94 -1.60 14.36
N ILE A 481 -32.62 -0.30 14.37
CA ILE A 481 -31.90 0.36 15.46
C ILE A 481 -32.70 0.30 16.76
N GLU A 482 -34.00 0.57 16.73
CA GLU A 482 -34.88 0.48 17.91
C GLU A 482 -35.03 -0.95 18.42
N GLY A 483 -34.93 -1.94 17.53
CA GLY A 483 -34.95 -3.35 17.88
C GLY A 483 -33.67 -3.84 18.59
N TYR A 484 -32.54 -3.17 18.38
CA TYR A 484 -31.29 -3.54 19.05
C TYR A 484 -31.21 -3.00 20.47
N LYS A 485 -30.70 -3.86 21.37
CA LYS A 485 -30.36 -3.47 22.75
C LYS A 485 -28.86 -3.44 22.91
N LYS A 486 -28.33 -2.26 23.19
CA LYS A 486 -26.93 -2.01 23.45
C LYS A 486 -26.43 -2.84 24.65
N ASP A 487 -25.19 -3.31 24.57
CA ASP A 487 -24.44 -4.01 25.63
C ASP A 487 -24.98 -5.40 26.01
N ILE A 488 -25.92 -5.96 25.22
CA ILE A 488 -26.50 -7.29 25.48
C ILE A 488 -25.83 -8.38 24.66
N ASN A 489 -25.81 -8.22 23.33
CA ASN A 489 -25.28 -9.21 22.40
C ASN A 489 -24.46 -8.53 21.30
N ASP A 490 -23.59 -9.30 20.65
CA ASP A 490 -22.90 -8.86 19.45
C ASP A 490 -23.93 -8.62 18.33
N ILE A 491 -23.76 -7.52 17.58
CA ILE A 491 -24.65 -7.13 16.49
C ILE A 491 -23.95 -7.35 15.16
N THR A 492 -24.59 -8.09 14.26
CA THR A 492 -24.11 -8.29 12.89
C THR A 492 -24.70 -7.24 11.96
N ILE A 493 -23.85 -6.50 11.27
CA ILE A 493 -24.20 -5.41 10.38
C ILE A 493 -23.68 -5.74 8.97
N GLN A 494 -24.49 -5.46 7.95
CA GLN A 494 -24.13 -5.72 6.55
C GLN A 494 -23.41 -4.51 5.95
N THR A 495 -22.08 -4.54 5.91
CA THR A 495 -21.27 -3.39 5.52
C THR A 495 -20.23 -3.64 4.44
N GLY A 496 -20.10 -4.90 4.00
CA GLY A 496 -19.16 -5.31 2.98
C GLY A 496 -19.41 -4.72 1.58
N PRO A 497 -18.75 -5.27 0.54
CA PRO A 497 -18.00 -6.52 0.56
C PRO A 497 -16.62 -6.39 1.23
N HIS A 498 -16.27 -7.39 2.04
CA HIS A 498 -14.94 -7.59 2.61
C HIS A 498 -14.18 -8.65 1.79
N LEU A 499 -12.84 -8.68 1.88
CA LEU A 499 -12.05 -9.83 1.42
C LEU A 499 -11.61 -10.62 2.64
N GLY A 500 -12.30 -11.73 2.91
CA GLY A 500 -12.18 -12.52 4.12
C GLY A 500 -13.39 -12.37 5.03
N GLY A 501 -13.80 -13.46 5.69
CA GLY A 501 -14.82 -13.45 6.73
C GLY A 501 -14.31 -12.83 8.04
N PHE A 502 -15.22 -12.67 9.01
CA PHE A 502 -14.86 -12.18 10.35
C PHE A 502 -13.85 -13.12 11.03
N ASN A 503 -12.78 -12.55 11.62
CA ASN A 503 -11.64 -13.28 12.19
C ASN A 503 -10.95 -14.29 11.23
N GLN A 504 -11.14 -14.15 9.92
CA GLN A 504 -10.50 -15.01 8.92
C GLN A 504 -9.34 -14.29 8.21
N ARG A 505 -8.51 -15.07 7.52
CA ARG A 505 -7.53 -14.56 6.56
C ARG A 505 -8.25 -13.95 5.34
N ILE A 506 -7.52 -13.16 4.56
CA ILE A 506 -7.99 -12.65 3.28
C ILE A 506 -8.37 -13.82 2.35
N SER A 507 -9.49 -13.71 1.62
CA SER A 507 -9.95 -14.77 0.70
C SER A 507 -9.09 -14.93 -0.56
N VAL A 508 -8.17 -13.99 -0.81
CA VAL A 508 -7.23 -13.98 -1.95
C VAL A 508 -5.78 -14.00 -1.43
N PRO A 509 -5.31 -15.10 -0.80
CA PRO A 509 -3.93 -15.19 -0.33
C PRO A 509 -2.89 -15.04 -1.46
N GLU A 510 -3.25 -15.40 -2.70
CA GLU A 510 -2.42 -15.22 -3.90
C GLU A 510 -2.07 -13.75 -4.13
N LEU A 511 -2.96 -12.82 -3.76
CA LEU A 511 -2.70 -11.39 -3.84
C LEU A 511 -1.59 -10.99 -2.86
N ILE A 512 -1.61 -11.50 -1.63
CA ILE A 512 -0.57 -11.23 -0.62
C ILE A 512 0.78 -11.81 -1.04
N GLN A 513 0.79 -13.03 -1.59
CA GLN A 513 1.98 -13.66 -2.14
C GLN A 513 2.58 -12.84 -3.28
N CYS A 514 1.75 -12.43 -4.25
CA CYS A 514 2.15 -11.54 -5.33
C CYS A 514 2.74 -10.23 -4.80
N ILE A 515 2.10 -9.59 -3.83
CA ILE A 515 2.58 -8.33 -3.24
C ILE A 515 3.96 -8.51 -2.58
N GLY A 516 4.15 -9.61 -1.83
CA GLY A 516 5.43 -9.97 -1.23
C GLY A 516 6.51 -10.16 -2.29
N ALA A 517 6.22 -10.92 -3.34
CA ALA A 517 7.14 -11.16 -4.46
C ALA A 517 7.54 -9.85 -5.16
N VAL A 518 6.57 -9.02 -5.56
CA VAL A 518 6.84 -7.73 -6.23
C VAL A 518 7.71 -6.83 -5.34
N SER A 519 7.39 -6.72 -4.05
CA SER A 519 8.12 -5.88 -3.11
C SER A 519 9.56 -6.38 -2.91
N ALA A 520 9.74 -7.69 -2.78
CA ALA A 520 11.03 -8.35 -2.67
C ALA A 520 11.90 -8.15 -3.92
N TYR A 521 11.31 -8.26 -5.11
CA TYR A 521 12.01 -8.02 -6.37
C TYR A 521 12.47 -6.57 -6.50
N CYS A 522 11.66 -5.60 -6.07
CA CYS A 522 12.07 -4.19 -6.07
C CYS A 522 13.30 -3.96 -5.18
N ILE A 523 13.24 -4.36 -3.90
CA ILE A 523 14.36 -4.18 -2.96
C ILE A 523 15.58 -4.98 -3.40
N GLY A 524 15.42 -6.26 -3.72
CA GLY A 524 16.53 -7.13 -4.15
C GLY A 524 17.14 -6.68 -5.46
N GLY A 525 16.34 -6.26 -6.44
CA GLY A 525 16.80 -5.68 -7.70
C GLY A 525 17.61 -4.40 -7.48
N GLY A 526 17.07 -3.45 -6.71
CA GLY A 526 17.77 -2.21 -6.39
C GLY A 526 19.06 -2.42 -5.61
N TYR A 527 19.10 -3.41 -4.70
CA TYR A 527 20.31 -3.77 -3.96
C TYR A 527 21.39 -4.36 -4.89
N LEU A 528 21.02 -5.34 -5.71
CA LEU A 528 21.97 -6.01 -6.61
C LEU A 528 22.52 -5.06 -7.68
N ALA A 529 21.68 -4.19 -8.26
CA ALA A 529 22.12 -3.17 -9.21
C ALA A 529 23.19 -2.26 -8.59
N LYS A 530 22.99 -1.82 -7.33
CA LYS A 530 24.00 -1.03 -6.62
C LYS A 530 25.26 -1.83 -6.28
N LYS A 531 25.13 -3.10 -5.88
CA LYS A 531 26.28 -3.95 -5.52
C LYS A 531 27.20 -4.19 -6.71
N VAL A 532 26.65 -4.50 -7.89
CA VAL A 532 27.43 -4.69 -9.13
C VAL A 532 28.16 -3.43 -9.58
N LEU A 533 27.62 -2.24 -9.29
CA LEU A 533 28.29 -0.97 -9.62
C LEU A 533 29.47 -0.64 -8.68
N HIS A 534 29.55 -1.26 -7.50
CA HIS A 534 30.56 -0.93 -6.47
C HIS A 534 31.53 -2.06 -6.14
N GLY A 535 31.31 -3.27 -6.67
CA GLY A 535 32.23 -4.42 -6.56
C GLY A 535 32.87 -4.69 -7.91
#